data_AF-A0A7K8KH71-F1
#
_entry.id   AF-A0A7K8KH71-F1
#
_cell.length_a   1.000
_cell.length_b   1.000
_cell.length_c   1.000
_cell.angle_alpha   90.00
_cell.angle_beta   90.00
_cell.angle_gamma   90.00
#
_symmetry.space_group_name_H-M   'P 1'
#
loop_
_entity.id
_entity.type
_entity.pdbx_description
1 polymer ?
#
loop_
_entity_poly.entity_id
_entity_poly.type
_entity_poly.pdbx_seq_one_letter_code
_entity_poly.pdbx_strand_id
1 'polypeptide(L)'
;MRCRPAGCPFGQTCGLKDGVRGCVEQPGRCTLAPAARFSSFDGATTTTTPTGIYLVTTPCDPHRSAWFRLLADVGENQDRPTVMALHLFVPQAFITVKSDKRVWVNGIPATLPLEVSSFLTITETQGVVWITHNPQFVISLNPAGEVTVTVARELSKSLCGICGNYDGDAANDLQGPDGKLARNVAAAVAAWRAPDFTH
;
A
#
# COMPACT_ATOMS: atom_id res chain seq x y z
N MET A 1 25.29 -5.81 37.52
CA MET A 1 24.59 -6.00 36.22
C MET A 1 24.42 -4.64 35.57
N ARG A 2 24.65 -4.53 34.26
CA ARG A 2 24.59 -3.25 33.54
C ARG A 2 23.39 -3.33 32.60
N CYS A 3 22.37 -2.51 32.85
CA CYS A 3 21.20 -2.45 31.99
C CYS A 3 21.62 -1.93 30.61
N ARG A 4 21.25 -2.64 29.54
CA ARG A 4 21.45 -2.19 28.16
C ARG A 4 20.11 -1.70 27.61
N PRO A 5 20.10 -0.64 26.79
CA PRO A 5 18.91 -0.27 26.04
C PRO A 5 18.45 -1.48 25.21
N ALA A 6 17.25 -1.96 25.47
CA ALA A 6 16.60 -2.99 24.66
C ALA A 6 15.54 -2.31 23.80
N GLY A 7 15.78 -2.30 22.48
CA GLY A 7 14.77 -1.93 21.49
C GLY A 7 13.94 -3.15 21.10
N CYS A 8 12.77 -2.90 20.52
CA CYS A 8 12.03 -3.98 19.88
C CYS A 8 12.67 -4.38 18.55
N PRO A 9 12.59 -5.67 18.16
CA PRO A 9 12.92 -6.10 16.82
C PRO A 9 12.18 -5.29 15.75
N PHE A 10 12.70 -5.25 14.52
CA PHE A 10 12.01 -4.63 13.41
C PHE A 10 10.58 -5.18 13.23
N GLY A 11 9.65 -4.30 12.87
CA GLY A 11 8.23 -4.65 12.78
C GLY A 11 7.56 -4.81 14.14
N GLN A 12 8.20 -4.39 15.24
CA GLN A 12 7.58 -4.36 16.57
C GLN A 12 7.80 -3.01 17.24
N THR A 13 6.81 -2.54 18.00
CA THR A 13 6.91 -1.36 18.85
C THR A 13 6.69 -1.74 20.30
N CYS A 14 7.23 -0.94 21.22
CA CYS A 14 6.96 -1.12 22.64
C CYS A 14 5.49 -0.78 22.91
N GLY A 15 4.71 -1.79 23.27
CA GLY A 15 3.29 -1.68 23.55
C GLY A 15 2.87 -2.57 24.70
N LEU A 16 1.60 -2.52 25.07
CA LEU A 16 1.03 -3.43 26.07
C LEU A 16 0.52 -4.69 25.37
N LYS A 17 1.02 -5.85 25.80
CA LYS A 17 0.50 -7.17 25.45
C LYS A 17 0.05 -7.83 26.76
N ASP A 18 -1.25 -8.10 26.88
CA ASP A 18 -1.86 -8.69 28.09
C ASP A 18 -1.53 -7.92 29.39
N GLY A 19 -1.46 -6.59 29.30
CA GLY A 19 -1.13 -5.71 30.44
C GLY A 19 0.36 -5.58 30.77
N VAL A 20 1.25 -6.28 30.06
CA VAL A 20 2.71 -6.21 30.23
C VAL A 20 3.33 -5.43 29.07
N ARG A 21 4.30 -4.53 29.36
CA ARG A 21 5.09 -3.87 28.32
C ARG A 21 5.97 -4.89 27.62
N GLY A 22 5.77 -5.05 26.32
CA GLY A 22 6.53 -5.94 25.47
C GLY A 22 6.59 -5.40 24.05
N CYS A 23 7.24 -6.16 23.18
CA CYS A 23 7.28 -5.81 21.78
C CYS A 23 6.03 -6.36 21.09
N VAL A 24 5.24 -5.45 20.53
CA VAL A 24 3.97 -5.72 19.86
C VAL A 24 4.20 -5.57 18.37
N GLU A 25 3.80 -6.59 17.61
CA GLU A 25 3.88 -6.58 16.15
C GLU A 25 3.17 -5.36 15.56
N GLN A 26 3.84 -4.69 14.63
CA GLN A 26 3.31 -3.61 13.82
C GLN A 26 3.04 -4.14 12.42
N PRO A 27 1.88 -3.81 11.83
CA PRO A 27 1.66 -4.07 10.43
C PRO A 27 2.56 -3.15 9.58
N GLY A 28 2.90 -3.61 8.36
CA GLY A 28 3.65 -2.79 7.42
C GLY A 28 2.74 -1.68 6.92
N ARG A 29 3.18 -0.42 6.97
CA ARG A 29 2.38 0.72 6.53
C ARG A 29 3.10 1.51 5.44
N CYS A 30 2.51 1.57 4.26
CA CYS A 30 2.94 2.39 3.13
C CYS A 30 1.94 3.53 2.89
N THR A 31 2.40 4.69 2.45
CA THR A 31 1.55 5.86 2.21
C THR A 31 1.94 6.61 0.94
N LEU A 32 0.95 6.98 0.13
CA LEU A 32 1.08 7.94 -0.96
C LEU A 32 0.16 9.12 -0.68
N ALA A 33 0.73 10.25 -0.29
CA ALA A 33 0.00 11.47 0.05
C ALA A 33 0.16 12.54 -1.05
N PRO A 34 -0.78 13.50 -1.12
CA PRO A 34 -0.76 14.57 -2.12
C PRO A 34 0.53 15.40 -2.07
N ALA A 35 0.85 16.04 -3.21
CA ALA A 35 2.15 16.67 -3.45
C ALA A 35 3.31 15.66 -3.41
N ALA A 36 3.02 14.43 -3.88
CA ALA A 36 4.00 13.36 -4.08
C ALA A 36 4.77 12.93 -2.82
N ARG A 37 4.15 13.01 -1.64
CA ARG A 37 4.76 12.52 -0.40
C ARG A 37 4.56 11.02 -0.30
N PHE A 38 5.63 10.26 -0.45
CA PHE A 38 5.60 8.81 -0.37
C PHE A 38 6.38 8.32 0.86
N SER A 39 5.91 7.23 1.47
CA SER A 39 6.61 6.43 2.47
C SER A 39 6.40 4.95 2.17
N SER A 40 7.49 4.19 2.06
CA SER A 40 7.47 2.73 1.92
C SER A 40 7.08 2.03 3.22
N PHE A 41 6.98 0.69 3.19
CA PHE A 41 6.72 -0.11 4.38
C PHE A 41 7.81 0.01 5.46
N ASP A 42 9.08 0.17 5.07
CA ASP A 42 10.20 0.27 6.02
C ASP A 42 10.63 1.73 6.29
N GLY A 43 9.96 2.70 5.66
CA GLY A 43 10.09 4.12 5.97
C GLY A 43 10.97 4.93 5.01
N ALA A 44 11.32 4.39 3.84
CA ALA A 44 11.94 5.17 2.77
C ALA A 44 10.96 6.22 2.26
N THR A 45 11.35 7.50 2.28
CA THR A 45 10.47 8.62 1.91
C THR A 45 10.92 9.37 0.67
N THR A 46 9.97 9.98 -0.07
CA THR A 46 10.26 10.97 -1.13
C THR A 46 9.17 12.03 -1.27
N THR A 47 9.47 13.05 -2.07
CA THR A 47 8.56 14.14 -2.46
C THR A 47 8.32 14.17 -3.98
N THR A 48 8.48 13.07 -4.70
CA THR A 48 8.30 13.05 -6.17
C THR A 48 7.72 11.73 -6.67
N THR A 49 6.55 11.83 -7.31
CA THR A 49 5.79 10.76 -7.96
C THR A 49 5.27 11.38 -9.25
N PRO A 50 5.81 11.02 -10.42
CA PRO A 50 5.31 11.54 -11.69
C PRO A 50 3.86 11.07 -11.92
N THR A 51 3.15 11.70 -12.85
CA THR A 51 1.84 11.21 -13.28
C THR A 51 1.93 9.85 -13.97
N GLY A 52 0.87 9.07 -13.90
CA GLY A 52 0.77 7.73 -14.48
C GLY A 52 0.26 6.69 -13.50
N ILE A 53 0.23 5.44 -13.95
CA ILE A 53 -0.28 4.32 -13.18
C ILE A 53 0.88 3.48 -12.68
N TYR A 54 0.94 3.24 -11.37
CA TYR A 54 2.06 2.59 -10.71
C TYR A 54 1.63 1.37 -9.93
N LEU A 55 2.47 0.33 -9.93
CA LEU A 55 2.33 -0.81 -9.05
C LEU A 55 2.67 -0.40 -7.61
N VAL A 56 1.64 -0.29 -6.78
CA VAL A 56 1.79 0.10 -5.37
C VAL A 56 2.41 -1.04 -4.59
N THR A 57 1.75 -2.19 -4.61
CA THR A 57 2.23 -3.42 -3.97
C THR A 57 1.54 -4.66 -4.55
N THR A 58 2.26 -5.77 -4.58
CA THR A 58 1.82 -7.13 -4.92
C THR A 58 2.74 -8.12 -4.23
N PRO A 59 2.31 -9.36 -3.92
CA PRO A 59 3.25 -10.44 -3.71
C PRO A 59 4.18 -10.60 -4.92
N CYS A 60 5.48 -10.78 -4.70
CA CYS A 60 6.47 -10.95 -5.77
C CYS A 60 6.29 -12.28 -6.52
N ASP A 61 5.82 -13.32 -5.84
CA ASP A 61 5.47 -14.60 -6.45
C ASP A 61 4.03 -14.54 -7.01
N PRO A 62 3.87 -14.50 -8.34
CA PRO A 62 2.55 -14.41 -8.97
C PRO A 62 1.72 -15.70 -8.81
N HIS A 63 2.34 -16.81 -8.41
CA HIS A 63 1.65 -18.09 -8.22
C HIS A 63 1.12 -18.31 -6.81
N ARG A 64 1.33 -17.35 -5.90
CA ARG A 64 0.79 -17.41 -4.53
C ARG A 64 -0.74 -17.46 -4.57
N SER A 65 -1.35 -18.38 -3.85
CA SER A 65 -2.81 -18.53 -3.80
C SER A 65 -3.53 -17.27 -3.32
N ALA A 66 -2.92 -16.53 -2.39
CA ALA A 66 -3.41 -15.27 -1.84
C ALA A 66 -2.79 -14.06 -2.55
N TRP A 67 -2.71 -14.10 -3.89
CA TRP A 67 -2.19 -12.99 -4.69
C TRP A 67 -3.13 -11.78 -4.67
N PHE A 68 -2.55 -10.59 -4.82
CA PHE A 68 -3.29 -9.37 -5.09
C PHE A 68 -2.38 -8.40 -5.85
N ARG A 69 -2.95 -7.49 -6.60
CA ARG A 69 -2.20 -6.44 -7.30
C ARG A 69 -2.90 -5.10 -7.08
N LEU A 70 -2.23 -4.17 -6.41
CA LEU A 70 -2.73 -2.82 -6.18
C LEU A 70 -2.02 -1.83 -7.10
N LEU A 71 -2.79 -1.14 -7.93
CA LEU A 71 -2.31 -0.03 -8.75
C LEU A 71 -2.88 1.29 -8.24
N ALA A 72 -2.08 2.36 -8.34
CA ALA A 72 -2.52 3.72 -8.11
C ALA A 72 -2.38 4.52 -9.41
N ASP A 73 -3.47 5.14 -9.81
CA ASP A 73 -3.54 6.11 -10.89
C ASP A 73 -3.27 7.51 -10.32
N VAL A 74 -2.10 8.06 -10.65
CA VAL A 74 -1.63 9.36 -10.21
C VAL A 74 -1.83 10.36 -11.34
N GLY A 75 -2.79 11.27 -11.16
CA GLY A 75 -3.07 12.38 -12.06
C GLY A 75 -2.59 13.71 -11.49
N GLU A 76 -2.96 14.79 -12.18
CA GLU A 76 -2.80 16.16 -11.68
C GLU A 76 -4.13 16.67 -11.14
N ASN A 77 -4.09 17.25 -9.94
CA ASN A 77 -5.20 17.99 -9.35
C ASN A 77 -4.65 19.28 -8.75
N GLN A 78 -5.13 20.44 -9.22
CA GLN A 78 -4.63 21.76 -8.79
C GLN A 78 -3.09 21.87 -8.87
N ASP A 79 -2.51 21.47 -10.01
CA ASP A 79 -1.06 21.44 -10.27
C ASP A 79 -0.24 20.57 -9.29
N ARG A 80 -0.89 19.59 -8.63
CA ARG A 80 -0.24 18.67 -7.69
C ARG A 80 -0.49 17.21 -8.09
N PRO A 81 0.56 16.38 -8.14
CA PRO A 81 0.39 14.94 -8.25
C PRO A 81 -0.48 14.40 -7.13
N THR A 82 -1.57 13.72 -7.52
CA THR A 82 -2.62 13.25 -6.61
C THR A 82 -3.14 11.89 -7.09
N VAL A 83 -3.41 10.97 -6.17
CA VAL A 83 -4.04 9.70 -6.54
C VAL A 83 -5.50 9.95 -6.89
N MET A 84 -5.87 9.65 -8.13
CA MET A 84 -7.21 9.83 -8.68
C MET A 84 -8.04 8.56 -8.55
N ALA A 85 -7.40 7.40 -8.68
CA ALA A 85 -8.02 6.10 -8.51
C ALA A 85 -7.06 5.04 -7.99
N LEU A 86 -7.63 4.04 -7.32
CA LEU A 86 -7.01 2.77 -7.02
C LEU A 86 -7.67 1.67 -7.84
N HIS A 87 -6.85 0.75 -8.33
CA HIS A 87 -7.28 -0.46 -9.02
C HIS A 87 -6.71 -1.66 -8.29
N LEU A 88 -7.57 -2.46 -7.67
CA LEU A 88 -7.21 -3.64 -6.91
C LEU A 88 -7.69 -4.89 -7.64
N PHE A 89 -6.74 -5.76 -7.95
CA PHE A 89 -7.00 -7.11 -8.45
C PHE A 89 -6.80 -8.10 -7.31
N VAL A 90 -7.79 -8.95 -7.09
CA VAL A 90 -7.77 -10.08 -6.15
C VAL A 90 -8.43 -11.28 -6.83
N PRO A 91 -8.26 -12.53 -6.33
CA PRO A 91 -8.82 -13.71 -6.99
C PRO A 91 -10.34 -13.65 -7.22
N GLN A 92 -11.07 -12.90 -6.39
CA GLN A 92 -12.53 -12.84 -6.40
C GLN A 92 -13.09 -11.68 -7.22
N ALA A 93 -12.29 -10.63 -7.47
CA ALA A 93 -12.80 -9.38 -8.03
C ALA A 93 -11.71 -8.45 -8.58
N PHE A 94 -12.14 -7.57 -9.48
CA PHE A 94 -11.46 -6.35 -9.85
C PHE A 94 -12.22 -5.15 -9.27
N ILE A 95 -11.56 -4.37 -8.41
CA ILE A 95 -12.16 -3.24 -7.69
C ILE A 95 -11.50 -1.95 -8.14
N THR A 96 -12.31 -0.95 -8.49
CA THR A 96 -11.83 0.41 -8.74
C THR A 96 -12.45 1.36 -7.73
N VAL A 97 -11.63 2.17 -7.06
CA VAL A 97 -12.07 3.21 -6.12
C VAL A 97 -11.50 4.54 -6.57
N LYS A 98 -12.34 5.54 -6.78
CA LYS A 98 -11.92 6.90 -7.14
C LYS A 98 -11.84 7.80 -5.91
N SER A 99 -11.02 8.86 -5.97
CA SER A 99 -10.92 9.87 -4.91
C SER A 99 -12.24 10.61 -4.65
N ASP A 100 -13.16 10.63 -5.62
CA ASP A 100 -14.53 11.12 -5.44
C ASP A 100 -15.50 10.09 -4.81
N LYS A 101 -14.95 9.00 -4.26
CA LYS A 101 -15.62 7.92 -3.53
C LYS A 101 -16.45 6.96 -4.38
N ARG A 102 -16.49 7.13 -5.70
CA ARG A 102 -17.18 6.16 -6.56
C ARG A 102 -16.42 4.84 -6.59
N VAL A 103 -17.16 3.74 -6.50
CA VAL A 103 -16.62 2.37 -6.48
C VAL A 103 -17.24 1.54 -7.60
N TRP A 104 -16.41 0.74 -8.26
CA TRP A 104 -16.82 -0.28 -9.22
C TRP A 104 -16.25 -1.63 -8.79
N VAL A 105 -17.06 -2.68 -8.96
CA VAL A 105 -16.63 -4.07 -8.80
C VAL A 105 -16.92 -4.80 -10.10
N ASN A 106 -15.89 -5.37 -10.72
CA ASN A 106 -15.95 -6.03 -12.02
C ASN A 106 -16.60 -5.15 -13.11
N GLY A 107 -16.31 -3.85 -13.09
CA GLY A 107 -16.86 -2.87 -14.04
C GLY A 107 -18.27 -2.37 -13.74
N ILE A 108 -18.93 -2.90 -12.70
CA ILE A 108 -20.29 -2.50 -12.32
C ILE A 108 -20.23 -1.47 -11.18
N PRO A 109 -20.90 -0.31 -11.27
CA PRO A 109 -20.98 0.64 -10.16
C PRO A 109 -21.57 -0.01 -8.91
N ALA A 110 -20.96 0.24 -7.76
CA ALA A 110 -21.39 -0.32 -6.48
C ALA A 110 -21.70 0.76 -5.45
N THR A 111 -22.62 0.46 -4.54
CA THR A 111 -22.96 1.30 -3.38
C THR A 111 -22.33 0.72 -2.13
N LEU A 112 -21.85 1.59 -1.24
CA LEU A 112 -21.20 1.20 0.02
C LEU A 112 -22.19 1.30 1.21
N PRO A 113 -22.05 0.46 2.25
CA PRO A 113 -21.05 -0.60 2.40
C PRO A 113 -21.35 -1.82 1.52
N LEU A 114 -20.30 -2.54 1.13
CA LEU A 114 -20.38 -3.71 0.27
C LEU A 114 -19.49 -4.84 0.82
N GLU A 115 -20.04 -6.05 0.91
CA GLU A 115 -19.26 -7.27 1.08
C GLU A 115 -19.04 -7.92 -0.30
N VAL A 116 -17.78 -7.98 -0.74
CA VAL A 116 -17.40 -8.61 -2.01
C VAL A 116 -17.23 -10.12 -1.84
N SER A 117 -16.77 -10.54 -0.66
CA SER A 117 -16.68 -11.93 -0.22
C SER A 117 -16.57 -11.98 1.31
N SER A 118 -16.58 -13.18 1.90
CA SER A 118 -16.49 -13.37 3.36
C SER A 118 -15.22 -12.80 4.02
N PHE A 119 -14.20 -12.46 3.24
CA PHE A 119 -12.94 -11.88 3.70
C PHE A 119 -12.62 -10.52 3.08
N LEU A 120 -13.47 -9.98 2.20
CA LEU A 120 -13.23 -8.71 1.51
C LEU A 120 -14.45 -7.80 1.57
N THR A 121 -14.30 -6.67 2.26
CA THR A 121 -15.34 -5.65 2.42
C THR A 121 -14.85 -4.28 1.96
N ILE A 122 -15.79 -3.46 1.50
CA ILE A 122 -15.57 -2.07 1.13
C ILE A 122 -16.55 -1.21 1.91
N THR A 123 -16.05 -0.22 2.64
CA THR A 123 -16.87 0.69 3.45
C THR A 123 -16.48 2.14 3.19
N GLU A 124 -17.40 3.05 3.51
CA GLU A 124 -17.12 4.49 3.54
C GLU A 124 -17.32 5.00 4.97
N THR A 125 -16.38 5.78 5.48
CA THR A 125 -16.52 6.42 6.79
C THR A 125 -15.87 7.79 6.72
N GLN A 126 -16.65 8.83 7.04
CA GLN A 126 -16.20 10.22 7.02
C GLN A 126 -15.56 10.64 5.67
N GLY A 127 -16.09 10.14 4.55
CA GLY A 127 -15.59 10.42 3.21
C GLY A 127 -14.37 9.59 2.79
N VAL A 128 -13.81 8.75 3.67
CA VAL A 128 -12.71 7.83 3.35
C VAL A 128 -13.28 6.48 2.93
N VAL A 129 -12.85 5.97 1.78
CA VAL A 129 -13.19 4.61 1.34
C VAL A 129 -12.13 3.65 1.87
N TRP A 130 -12.58 2.57 2.50
CA TRP A 130 -11.75 1.51 3.07
C TRP A 130 -12.00 0.21 2.32
N ILE A 131 -10.95 -0.45 1.86
CA ILE A 131 -10.97 -1.83 1.35
C ILE A 131 -10.27 -2.70 2.39
N THR A 132 -11.01 -3.60 3.02
CA THR A 132 -10.50 -4.46 4.08
C THR A 132 -10.49 -5.91 3.61
N HIS A 133 -9.29 -6.49 3.52
CA HIS A 133 -9.10 -7.91 3.30
C HIS A 133 -8.59 -8.58 4.59
N ASN A 134 -9.40 -9.43 5.23
CA ASN A 134 -8.97 -10.19 6.40
C ASN A 134 -8.42 -11.56 5.96
N PRO A 135 -7.13 -11.90 6.16
CA PRO A 135 -6.18 -11.24 7.06
C PRO A 135 -5.13 -10.33 6.41
N GLN A 136 -5.11 -10.22 5.07
CA GLN A 136 -3.95 -9.72 4.34
C GLN A 136 -3.66 -8.23 4.44
N PHE A 137 -4.67 -7.36 4.26
CA PHE A 137 -4.43 -5.92 4.13
C PHE A 137 -5.64 -5.05 4.44
N VAL A 138 -5.37 -3.78 4.71
CA VAL A 138 -6.35 -2.70 4.77
C VAL A 138 -5.83 -1.54 3.91
N ILE A 139 -6.64 -1.10 2.96
CA ILE A 139 -6.32 0.01 2.06
C ILE A 139 -7.34 1.12 2.29
N SER A 140 -6.88 2.37 2.36
CA SER A 140 -7.76 3.54 2.42
C SER A 140 -7.43 4.54 1.32
N LEU A 141 -8.46 5.15 0.73
CA LEU A 141 -8.33 6.32 -0.14
C LEU A 141 -9.23 7.44 0.39
N ASN A 142 -8.64 8.59 0.69
CA ASN A 142 -9.39 9.77 1.12
C ASN A 142 -9.67 10.74 -0.06
N PRO A 143 -10.58 11.72 0.10
CA PRO A 143 -10.93 12.67 -0.96
C PRO A 143 -9.79 13.60 -1.39
N ALA A 144 -8.76 13.75 -0.56
CA ALA A 144 -7.57 14.51 -0.93
C ALA A 144 -6.63 13.71 -1.86
N GLY A 145 -6.90 12.41 -2.08
CA GLY A 145 -6.05 11.52 -2.86
C GLY A 145 -4.89 10.93 -2.07
N GLU A 146 -4.99 10.88 -0.74
CA GLU A 146 -4.05 10.11 0.08
C GLU A 146 -4.45 8.65 0.14
N VAL A 147 -3.48 7.78 -0.12
CA VAL A 147 -3.59 6.33 -0.01
C VAL A 147 -2.77 5.85 1.16
N THR A 148 -3.37 5.02 2.00
CA THR A 148 -2.64 4.23 2.99
C THR A 148 -2.84 2.75 2.68
N VAL A 149 -1.75 1.99 2.67
CA VAL A 149 -1.76 0.53 2.57
C VAL A 149 -1.17 -0.03 3.85
N THR A 150 -1.96 -0.83 4.56
CA THR A 150 -1.51 -1.56 5.74
C THR A 150 -1.52 -3.05 5.42
N VAL A 151 -0.40 -3.74 5.59
CA VAL A 151 -0.25 -5.17 5.27
C VAL A 151 0.05 -5.99 6.52
N ALA A 152 -0.44 -7.22 6.52
CA ALA A 152 -0.13 -8.19 7.57
C ALA A 152 1.33 -8.61 7.52
N ARG A 153 1.87 -9.01 8.68
CA ARG A 153 3.29 -9.38 8.85
C ARG A 153 3.69 -10.59 8.02
N GLU A 154 2.74 -11.47 7.73
CA GLU A 154 2.88 -12.68 6.90
C GLU A 154 3.22 -12.34 5.44
N LEU A 155 3.13 -11.06 5.06
CA LEU A 155 3.56 -10.54 3.77
C LEU A 155 5.00 -9.99 3.80
N SER A 156 5.65 -9.89 4.96
CA SER A 156 7.06 -9.44 5.07
C SER A 156 7.98 -10.26 4.16
N LYS A 157 8.91 -9.57 3.49
CA LYS A 157 9.90 -10.15 2.55
C LYS A 157 9.28 -10.83 1.33
N SER A 158 7.98 -10.62 1.08
CA SER A 158 7.26 -11.26 -0.03
C SER A 158 6.58 -10.27 -0.95
N LEU A 159 6.68 -8.97 -0.68
CA LEU A 159 6.04 -7.91 -1.45
C LEU A 159 7.01 -7.24 -2.43
N CYS A 160 6.45 -6.74 -3.52
CA CYS A 160 7.13 -6.00 -4.58
C CYS A 160 6.24 -4.80 -4.97
N GLY A 161 6.85 -3.75 -5.51
CA GLY A 161 6.16 -2.51 -5.90
C GLY A 161 6.83 -1.27 -5.28
N ILE A 162 6.28 -0.09 -5.54
CA ILE A 162 6.85 1.15 -5.00
C ILE A 162 6.90 1.16 -3.47
N CYS A 163 6.03 0.43 -2.77
CA CYS A 163 6.03 0.33 -1.31
C CYS A 163 7.19 -0.49 -0.72
N GLY A 164 8.07 -1.06 -1.55
CA GLY A 164 9.21 -1.85 -1.10
C GLY A 164 8.86 -3.30 -0.76
N ASN A 165 9.80 -4.00 -0.15
CA ASN A 165 9.72 -5.45 0.10
C ASN A 165 9.28 -5.82 1.52
N TYR A 166 9.17 -4.82 2.41
CA TYR A 166 8.76 -4.97 3.81
C TYR A 166 9.66 -5.95 4.57
N ASP A 167 10.98 -5.75 4.50
CA ASP A 167 11.99 -6.62 5.12
C ASP A 167 12.68 -5.98 6.35
N GLY A 168 12.48 -4.69 6.54
CA GLY A 168 13.03 -3.88 7.63
C GLY A 168 14.25 -3.05 7.29
N ASP A 169 14.60 -2.97 6.02
CA ASP A 169 15.71 -2.19 5.52
C ASP A 169 15.27 -1.16 4.49
N ALA A 170 14.94 0.03 4.98
CA ALA A 170 14.58 1.18 4.15
C ALA A 170 15.65 1.55 3.09
N ALA A 171 16.91 1.12 3.25
CA ALA A 171 17.95 1.40 2.26
C ALA A 171 17.75 0.61 0.95
N ASN A 172 16.98 -0.48 0.99
CA ASN A 172 16.77 -1.38 -0.14
C ASN A 172 15.36 -1.25 -0.77
N ASP A 173 14.45 -0.52 -0.14
CA ASP A 173 13.07 -0.27 -0.60
C ASP A 173 12.98 0.45 -1.97
N LEU A 174 14.08 1.00 -2.45
CA LEU A 174 14.17 1.67 -3.76
C LEU A 174 14.64 0.74 -4.89
N GLN A 175 14.57 -0.57 -4.68
CA GLN A 175 14.81 -1.54 -5.74
C GLN A 175 13.70 -1.50 -6.80
N GLY A 176 14.12 -1.49 -8.06
CA GLY A 176 13.23 -1.65 -9.20
C GLY A 176 12.82 -3.11 -9.43
N PRO A 177 11.96 -3.37 -10.43
CA PRO A 177 11.55 -4.72 -10.80
C PRO A 177 12.71 -5.61 -11.31
N ASP A 178 13.85 -5.02 -11.69
CA ASP A 178 15.07 -5.74 -12.08
C ASP A 178 15.96 -6.13 -10.88
N GLY A 179 15.50 -5.85 -9.66
CA GLY A 179 16.23 -6.10 -8.41
C GLY A 179 17.39 -5.13 -8.16
N LYS A 180 17.59 -4.10 -9.00
CA LYS A 180 18.65 -3.12 -8.82
C LYS A 180 18.14 -1.93 -8.03
N LEU A 181 19.01 -1.42 -7.15
CA LEU A 181 18.73 -0.18 -6.43
C LEU A 181 18.68 0.99 -7.42
N ALA A 182 17.59 1.74 -7.39
CA ALA A 182 17.48 2.95 -8.18
C ALA A 182 18.44 4.03 -7.66
N ARG A 183 18.91 4.88 -8.57
CA ARG A 183 19.77 6.05 -8.23
C ARG A 183 19.09 7.06 -7.30
N ASN A 184 17.76 7.09 -7.29
CA ASN A 184 16.93 7.93 -6.45
C ASN A 184 15.48 7.40 -6.45
N VAL A 185 14.65 7.89 -5.53
CA VAL A 185 13.28 7.42 -5.37
C VAL A 185 12.41 7.69 -6.60
N ALA A 186 12.58 8.83 -7.28
CA ALA A 186 11.82 9.13 -8.49
C ALA A 186 12.06 8.09 -9.59
N ALA A 187 13.31 7.63 -9.74
CA ALA A 187 13.66 6.54 -10.64
C ALA A 187 13.08 5.20 -10.15
N ALA A 188 13.05 4.93 -8.84
CA ALA A 188 12.42 3.73 -8.29
C ALA A 188 10.93 3.69 -8.62
N VAL A 189 10.20 4.77 -8.31
CA VAL A 189 8.77 4.92 -8.61
C VAL A 189 8.51 4.76 -10.11
N ALA A 190 9.29 5.43 -10.95
CA ALA A 190 9.15 5.34 -12.40
C ALA A 190 9.39 3.91 -12.94
N ALA A 191 10.29 3.15 -12.32
CA ALA A 191 10.57 1.76 -12.71
C ALA A 191 9.39 0.82 -12.44
N TRP A 192 8.50 1.18 -11.51
CA TRP A 192 7.29 0.44 -11.17
C TRP A 192 6.03 0.93 -11.89
N ARG A 193 6.18 1.72 -12.96
CA ARG A 193 5.06 2.08 -13.83
C ARG A 193 4.43 0.81 -14.41
N ALA A 194 3.10 0.77 -14.49
CA ALA A 194 2.34 -0.36 -15.01
C ALA A 194 1.88 -0.07 -16.46
N PRO A 195 2.71 -0.37 -17.49
CA PRO A 195 2.35 -0.07 -18.89
C PRO A 195 1.24 -0.97 -19.44
N ASP A 196 0.97 -2.08 -18.77
CA ASP A 196 -0.06 -3.07 -19.12
C ASP A 196 -1.46 -2.68 -18.64
N PHE A 197 -1.60 -1.53 -17.97
CA PHE A 197 -2.88 -1.01 -17.53
C PHE A 197 -3.07 0.42 -18.05
N THR A 198 -4.13 0.64 -18.82
CA THR A 198 -4.51 1.94 -19.38
C THR A 198 -5.96 2.25 -19.02
N HIS A 199 -6.32 3.54 -19.02
CA HIS A 199 -7.69 4.01 -18.85
C HIS A 199 -8.66 3.43 -19.90
#